data_AF-A0A7C6X867-F1
#
_entry.id   AF-A0A7C6X867-F1
#
_cell.length_a   1.000
_cell.length_b   1.000
_cell.length_c   1.000
_cell.angle_alpha   90.00
_cell.angle_beta   90.00
_cell.angle_gamma   90.00
#
_symmetry.space_group_name_H-M   'P 1'
#
loop_
_entity.id
_entity.type
_entity.pdbx_description
1 polymer ?
#
loop_
_entity_poly.entity_id
_entity_poly.type
_entity_poly.pdbx_seq_one_letter_code
_entity_poly.pdbx_strand_id
1 'polypeptide(L)'
;EHMTEGERGVATVYTSSEHCPMCSAAHGWVGLGRIVYASSSKQLVSWLDEMGLPPGRVRTLAIEEVIRDTPVDGPAPEFAEELRALQRRYRGFTD
;
A
#
# COMPACT_ATOMS: atom_id res chain seq x y z
N GLU A 1 -18.21 -18.23 -7.14
CA GLU A 1 -17.15 -19.14 -6.64
C GLU A 1 -16.11 -18.35 -5.86
N HIS A 2 -15.39 -19.02 -4.97
CA HIS A 2 -14.30 -18.45 -4.16
C HIS A 2 -13.02 -19.25 -4.40
N MET A 3 -11.87 -18.58 -4.34
CA MET A 3 -10.57 -19.23 -4.42
C MET A 3 -10.36 -20.17 -3.23
N THR A 4 -9.85 -21.36 -3.52
CA THR A 4 -9.28 -22.28 -2.53
C THR A 4 -8.08 -21.66 -1.82
N GLU A 5 -7.66 -22.23 -0.70
CA GLU A 5 -6.47 -21.79 0.03
C GLU A 5 -5.21 -21.83 -0.84
N GLY A 6 -5.01 -22.90 -1.61
CA GLY A 6 -3.86 -23.04 -2.51
C GLY A 6 -3.85 -21.97 -3.61
N GLU A 7 -5.00 -21.67 -4.20
CA GLU A 7 -5.12 -20.61 -5.20
C GLU A 7 -4.83 -19.23 -4.62
N ARG A 8 -5.25 -18.94 -3.38
CA ARG A 8 -4.93 -17.67 -2.71
C ARG A 8 -3.42 -17.51 -2.49
N GLY A 9 -2.76 -18.58 -2.06
CA GLY A 9 -1.32 -18.55 -1.77
C GLY A 9 -0.44 -18.24 -2.98
N VAL A 10 -0.91 -18.52 -4.20
CA VAL A 10 -0.19 -18.22 -5.45
C VAL A 10 -0.71 -16.98 -6.20
N ALA A 11 -1.76 -16.35 -5.69
CA ALA A 11 -2.28 -15.12 -6.29
C ALA A 11 -1.36 -13.93 -6.03
N THR A 12 -1.48 -12.90 -6.88
CA THR A 12 -0.84 -11.60 -6.66
C THR A 12 -1.90 -10.53 -6.47
N VAL A 13 -1.75 -9.71 -5.44
CA VAL A 13 -2.54 -8.48 -5.24
C VAL A 13 -1.72 -7.28 -5.70
N TYR A 14 -2.19 -6.60 -6.74
CA TYR A 14 -1.63 -5.33 -7.18
C TYR A 14 -2.40 -4.18 -6.53
N THR A 15 -1.68 -3.19 -6.02
CA THR A 15 -2.26 -2.00 -5.38
C THR A 15 -1.52 -0.74 -5.79
N SER A 16 -2.23 0.38 -5.92
CA SER A 16 -1.61 1.68 -6.20
C SER A 16 -0.78 2.19 -5.02
N SER A 17 -1.21 1.90 -3.79
CA SER A 17 -0.51 2.27 -2.57
C SER A 17 -0.31 1.06 -1.67
N GLU A 18 0.84 1.02 -1.00
CA GLU A 18 1.18 0.01 -0.02
C GLU A 18 0.05 -0.19 0.99
N HIS A 19 -0.19 -1.45 1.35
CA HIS A 19 -1.26 -1.79 2.29
C HIS A 19 -1.03 -1.12 3.65
N CYS A 20 -2.09 -0.56 4.22
CA CYS A 20 -2.08 -0.14 5.61
C CYS A 20 -2.09 -1.37 6.54
N PRO A 21 -1.81 -1.21 7.85
CA PRO A 21 -1.73 -2.35 8.76
C PRO A 21 -2.96 -3.27 8.77
N MET A 22 -4.16 -2.72 8.61
CA MET A 22 -5.39 -3.52 8.53
C MET A 22 -5.39 -4.42 7.29
N CYS A 23 -5.05 -3.87 6.12
CA CYS A 23 -5.04 -4.61 4.87
C CYS A 23 -3.90 -5.64 4.84
N SER A 24 -2.71 -5.28 5.34
CA SER A 24 -1.58 -6.20 5.46
C SER A 24 -1.91 -7.38 6.37
N ALA A 25 -2.49 -7.12 7.55
CA ALA A 25 -2.92 -8.17 8.47
C ALA A 25 -3.99 -9.07 7.85
N ALA A 26 -5.00 -8.48 7.18
CA ALA A 26 -6.04 -9.25 6.51
C ALA A 26 -5.44 -10.16 5.42
N HIS A 27 -4.52 -9.63 4.60
CA HIS A 27 -3.83 -10.37 3.54
C HIS A 27 -3.08 -11.58 4.09
N GLY A 28 -2.32 -11.39 5.18
CA GLY A 28 -1.62 -12.48 5.87
C GLY A 28 -2.59 -13.51 6.46
N TRP A 29 -3.65 -13.07 7.15
CA TRP A 29 -4.60 -13.99 7.79
C TRP A 29 -5.35 -14.90 6.83
N VAL A 30 -5.64 -14.43 5.61
CA VAL A 30 -6.33 -15.25 4.61
C VAL A 30 -5.38 -16.08 3.74
N GLY A 31 -4.06 -15.94 3.93
CA GLY A 31 -3.04 -16.66 3.17
C GLY A 31 -2.95 -16.25 1.70
N LEU A 32 -3.10 -14.96 1.41
CA LEU A 32 -2.87 -14.45 0.05
C LEU A 32 -1.37 -14.39 -0.27
N GLY A 33 -1.04 -14.58 -1.55
CA GLY A 33 0.33 -14.60 -2.07
C GLY A 33 0.96 -13.21 -2.20
N ARG A 34 1.68 -12.96 -3.29
CA ARG A 34 2.53 -11.76 -3.47
C ARG A 34 1.74 -10.45 -3.45
N ILE A 35 2.32 -9.40 -2.87
CA ILE A 35 1.82 -8.01 -2.98
C ILE A 35 2.75 -7.22 -3.89
N VAL A 36 2.17 -6.42 -4.79
CA VAL A 36 2.91 -5.44 -5.59
C VAL A 36 2.28 -4.07 -5.38
N TYR A 37 3.06 -3.09 -4.95
CA TYR A 37 2.58 -1.72 -4.75
C TYR A 37 3.33 -0.70 -5.61
N ALA A 38 2.60 0.30 -6.12
CA ALA A 38 3.21 1.37 -6.92
C ALA A 38 3.81 2.49 -6.06
N SER A 39 3.17 2.88 -4.95
CA SER A 39 3.67 3.86 -3.99
C SER A 39 3.75 3.31 -2.57
N SER A 40 4.85 3.59 -1.87
CA SER A 40 5.07 3.16 -0.48
C SER A 40 4.33 4.02 0.54
N SER A 41 4.11 3.46 1.73
CA SER A 41 3.66 4.19 2.92
C SER A 41 4.62 5.33 3.27
N LYS A 42 5.93 5.13 3.07
CA LYS A 42 6.96 6.17 3.26
C LYS A 42 6.77 7.35 2.30
N GLN A 43 6.47 7.09 1.02
CA GLN A 43 6.17 8.15 0.05
C GLN A 43 4.92 8.93 0.47
N LEU A 44 3.86 8.23 0.90
CA LEU A 44 2.65 8.89 1.40
C LEU A 44 2.96 9.83 2.58
N VAL A 45 3.74 9.38 3.56
CA VAL A 45 4.16 10.23 4.70
C VAL A 45 4.92 11.46 4.23
N SER A 46 5.92 11.29 3.36
CA SER A 46 6.69 12.41 2.80
C SER A 46 5.79 13.43 2.11
N TRP A 47 4.83 12.97 1.31
CA TRP A 47 3.92 13.87 0.60
C TRP A 47 2.94 14.59 1.54
N LEU A 48 2.49 13.93 2.61
CA LEU A 48 1.64 14.58 3.63
C LEU A 48 2.42 15.69 4.34
N ASP A 49 3.67 15.44 4.70
CA ASP A 49 4.54 16.42 5.35
C ASP A 49 4.79 17.63 4.43
N GLU A 50 5.08 17.38 3.14
CA GLU A 50 5.23 18.43 2.13
C GLU A 50 3.96 19.27 1.93
N MET A 51 2.78 18.66 2.11
CA MET A 51 1.48 19.33 2.06
C MET A 51 1.10 20.04 3.37
N GLY A 52 1.93 19.94 4.42
CA GLY A 52 1.65 20.50 5.74
C GLY A 52 0.47 19.82 6.45
N LEU A 53 0.19 18.57 6.12
CA LEU A 53 -0.93 17.81 6.67
C LEU A 53 -0.49 16.94 7.85
N PRO A 54 -1.35 16.79 8.87
CA PRO A 54 -1.04 15.88 9.97
C PRO A 54 -1.07 14.41 9.49
N PRO A 55 -0.35 13.51 10.18
CA PRO A 55 -0.44 12.08 9.92
C PRO A 55 -1.87 11.57 10.13
N GLY A 56 -2.21 10.48 9.43
CA GLY A 56 -3.50 9.82 9.59
C GLY A 56 -3.68 9.16 10.97
N ARG A 57 -4.93 8.78 11.29
CA ARG A 57 -5.26 8.09 12.56
C ARG A 57 -4.63 6.70 12.69
N VAL A 58 -4.27 6.08 11.56
CA VAL A 58 -3.63 4.77 11.50
C VAL A 58 -2.14 4.99 11.20
N ARG A 59 -1.26 4.32 11.97
CA ARG A 59 0.19 4.35 11.71
C ARG A 59 0.48 3.75 10.33
N THR A 60 1.35 4.42 9.58
CA THR A 60 1.81 4.01 8.25
C THR A 60 2.98 3.02 8.37
N LEU A 61 2.72 1.84 8.94
CA LEU A 61 3.72 0.76 9.02
C LEU A 61 3.88 0.14 7.63
N ALA A 62 5.11 -0.24 7.27
CA ALA A 62 5.36 -1.03 6.07
C ALA A 62 4.70 -2.41 6.18
N ILE A 63 4.45 -3.07 5.04
CA ILE A 63 3.85 -4.41 5.02
C ILE A 63 4.67 -5.37 5.90
N GLU A 64 6.00 -5.34 5.79
CA GLU A 64 6.94 -6.23 6.48
C GLU A 64 7.02 -5.99 7.99
N GLU A 65 6.54 -4.84 8.47
CA GLU A 65 6.38 -4.58 9.90
C GLU A 65 5.12 -5.25 10.47
N VAL A 66 4.20 -5.68 9.62
CA VAL A 66 2.89 -6.26 9.99
C VAL A 66 2.83 -7.76 9.71
N ILE A 67 3.34 -8.22 8.57
CA ILE A 67 3.37 -9.63 8.15
C ILE A 67 4.78 -10.06 7.77
N ARG A 68 5.14 -11.34 7.97
CA ARG A 68 6.55 -11.79 7.98
C ARG A 68 7.00 -12.52 6.72
N ASP A 69 6.08 -13.17 6.02
CA ASP A 69 6.36 -14.23 5.05
C ASP A 69 5.70 -14.00 3.69
N THR A 70 5.02 -12.86 3.51
CA THR A 70 4.43 -12.46 2.24
C THR A 70 5.49 -11.82 1.34
N PRO A 71 5.68 -12.28 0.09
CA PRO A 71 6.54 -11.59 -0.87
C PRO A 71 5.97 -10.22 -1.24
N VAL A 72 6.81 -9.18 -1.23
CA VAL A 72 6.42 -7.80 -1.49
C VAL A 72 7.35 -7.19 -2.54
N ASP A 73 6.77 -6.61 -3.59
CA ASP A 73 7.49 -5.83 -4.61
C ASP A 73 6.98 -4.39 -4.65
N GLY A 74 7.90 -3.43 -4.80
CA GLY A 74 7.59 -2.01 -4.91
C GLY A 74 8.62 -1.14 -4.18
N PRO A 75 8.51 0.20 -4.30
CA PRO A 75 7.58 0.93 -5.16
C PRO A 75 7.96 0.83 -6.66
N ALA A 76 7.07 1.30 -7.52
CA ALA A 76 7.30 1.47 -8.96
C ALA A 76 7.56 2.97 -9.25
N PRO A 77 8.83 3.40 -9.38
CA PRO A 77 9.19 4.82 -9.45
C PRO A 77 8.54 5.57 -10.63
N GLU A 78 8.24 4.89 -11.73
CA GLU A 78 7.59 5.45 -12.92
C GLU A 78 6.20 6.03 -12.64
N PHE A 79 5.52 5.60 -11.57
CA PHE A 79 4.19 6.09 -11.18
C PHE A 79 4.23 7.10 -10.03
N ALA A 80 5.41 7.44 -9.50
CA ALA A 80 5.53 8.24 -8.28
C ALA A 80 4.87 9.63 -8.41
N GLU A 81 5.13 10.35 -9.50
CA GLU A 81 4.58 11.69 -9.72
C GLU A 81 3.07 11.66 -9.97
N GLU A 82 2.56 10.68 -10.72
CA GLU A 82 1.13 10.52 -10.98
C GLU A 82 0.36 10.26 -9.68
N LEU A 83 0.89 9.38 -8.82
CA LEU A 83 0.27 9.05 -7.54
C LEU A 83 0.37 10.20 -6.54
N ARG A 84 1.46 10.96 -6.54
CA ARG A 84 1.58 12.19 -5.75
C ARG A 84 0.52 13.21 -6.17
N ALA A 85 0.34 13.44 -7.47
CA ALA A 85 -0.70 14.32 -7.99
C ALA A 85 -2.11 13.82 -7.61
N LEU A 86 -2.35 12.50 -7.65
CA LEU A 86 -3.61 11.92 -7.18
C LEU A 86 -3.87 12.17 -5.69
N GLN A 87 -2.85 12.01 -4.83
CA GLN A 87 -2.95 12.30 -3.40
C GLN A 87 -3.25 13.78 -3.13
N ARG A 88 -2.63 14.69 -3.89
CA ARG A 88 -2.91 16.13 -3.83
C ARG A 88 -4.37 16.44 -4.18
N ARG A 89 -4.86 15.92 -5.31
CA ARG A 89 -6.27 16.10 -5.74
C ARG A 89 -7.26 15.56 -4.73
N TYR A 90 -7.03 14.35 -4.18
CA TYR A 90 -7.89 13.75 -3.16
C TYR A 90 -8.04 14.63 -1.91
N ARG A 91 -7.02 15.46 -1.63
CA ARG A 91 -6.95 16.33 -0.45
C ARG A 91 -7.31 17.78 -0.74
N GLY A 92 -7.83 18.06 -1.94
CA GLY A 92 -8.34 19.37 -2.32
C GLY A 92 -7.29 20.37 -2.79
N PHE A 93 -6.05 19.94 -3.07
CA PHE A 93 -5.08 20.79 -3.74
C PHE A 93 -5.44 20.89 -5.23
N THR A 94 -5.46 22.12 -5.75
CA THR A 94 -5.90 22.43 -7.13
C THR A 94 -4.76 22.89 -8.04
N ASP A 95 -3.53 22.82 -7.56
CA ASP A 95 -2.31 23.16 -8.29
C ASP A 95 -2.09 22.26 -9.52
#